data_AF-A0A349WG99-F1
#
_entry.id   AF-A0A349WG99-F1
#
_cell.length_a   1.000
_cell.length_b   1.000
_cell.length_c   1.000
_cell.angle_alpha   90.00
_cell.angle_beta   90.00
_cell.angle_gamma   90.00
#
_symmetry.space_group_name_H-M   'P 1'
#
loop_
_entity.id
_entity.type
_entity.pdbx_description
1 polymer ?
#
loop_
_entity_poly.entity_id
_entity_poly.type
_entity_poly.pdbx_seq_one_letter_code
_entity_poly.pdbx_strand_id
1 'polypeptide(L)' 'QLVQDAEPNQEQLLIPSLHDLAESVSMRALFVIVSDFLDEPSAIMKAIHHCRDRKHEVVLLHLFDIQELEFIFT' A
#
# COMPACT_ATOMS: atom_id res chain seq x y z
N GLN A 1 -15.04 1.82 -13.87
CA GLN A 1 -14.38 1.07 -14.96
C GLN A 1 -12.98 0.58 -14.56
N LEU A 2 -12.09 1.40 -14.00
CA LEU A 2 -10.70 0.99 -13.72
C LEU A 2 -10.48 -0.17 -12.72
N VAL A 3 -11.47 -0.54 -11.90
CA VAL A 3 -11.35 -1.62 -10.90
C VAL A 3 -12.06 -2.91 -11.32
N GLN A 4 -12.92 -2.87 -12.35
CA GLN A 4 -13.80 -4.01 -12.67
C GLN A 4 -13.07 -5.16 -13.36
N ASP A 5 -11.93 -4.89 -14.00
CA ASP A 5 -11.13 -5.87 -14.74
C ASP A 5 -9.82 -6.24 -14.00
N ALA A 6 -9.68 -5.80 -12.75
CA ALA A 6 -8.49 -6.09 -11.95
C ALA A 6 -8.59 -7.51 -11.39
N GLU A 7 -7.92 -8.46 -12.06
CA GLU A 7 -7.73 -9.80 -11.51
C GLU A 7 -6.78 -9.74 -10.30
N PRO A 8 -7.14 -10.36 -9.17
CA PRO A 8 -6.28 -10.40 -8.00
C PRO A 8 -5.01 -11.17 -8.35
N ASN A 9 -3.91 -10.44 -8.53
CA ASN A 9 -2.61 -11.05 -8.72
C ASN A 9 -2.01 -11.38 -7.34
N GLN A 10 -2.08 -12.65 -6.95
CA GLN A 10 -1.54 -13.14 -5.68
C GLN A 10 -0.02 -12.91 -5.53
N GLU A 11 0.69 -12.55 -6.61
CA GLU A 11 2.13 -12.24 -6.57
C GLU A 11 2.43 -10.76 -6.27
N GLN A 12 1.43 -9.87 -6.25
CA GLN A 12 1.66 -8.44 -6.00
C GLN A 12 1.86 -8.14 -4.52
N LEU A 13 3.10 -8.29 -4.08
CA LEU A 13 3.58 -7.81 -2.79
C LEU A 13 3.52 -6.27 -2.77
N LEU A 14 2.91 -5.70 -1.72
CA LEU A 14 2.79 -4.25 -1.54
C LEU A 14 4.16 -3.58 -1.51
N ILE A 15 5.11 -4.18 -0.78
CA ILE A 15 6.44 -3.60 -0.54
C ILE A 15 7.24 -3.37 -1.84
N PRO A 16 7.48 -4.38 -2.70
CA PRO A 16 8.13 -4.17 -4.01
C PRO A 16 7.41 -3.11 -4.85
N SER A 17 6.08 -3.15 -4.90
CA SER A 17 5.29 -2.20 -5.68
C SER A 17 5.52 -0.75 -5.25
N LEU A 18 5.65 -0.50 -3.95
CA LEU A 18 5.95 0.85 -3.43
C LEU A 18 7.38 1.29 -3.76
N HIS A 19 8.35 0.38 -3.73
CA HIS A 19 9.71 0.68 -4.17
C HIS A 19 9.75 1.02 -5.66
N ASP A 20 9.10 0.22 -6.51
CA ASP A 20 9.03 0.45 -7.95
C ASP A 20 8.31 1.77 -8.29
N LEU A 21 7.23 2.11 -7.57
CA LEU A 21 6.53 3.38 -7.72
C LEU A 21 7.41 4.59 -7.34
N ALA A 22 8.19 4.47 -6.26
CA ALA A 22 9.13 5.53 -5.86
C ALA A 22 10.23 5.78 -6.90
N GLU A 23 10.61 4.76 -7.67
CA GLU A 23 11.64 4.88 -8.71
C GLU A 23 11.06 5.32 -10.07
N SER A 24 9.89 4.83 -10.43
CA SER A 24 9.27 5.08 -11.74
C SER A 24 8.64 6.47 -11.87
N VAL A 25 8.16 7.06 -10.77
CA VAL A 25 7.54 8.38 -10.78
C VAL A 25 8.61 9.45 -10.52
N SER A 26 9.01 10.16 -11.58
CA SER A 26 10.10 11.15 -11.54
C SER A 26 9.73 12.49 -10.90
N MET A 27 8.44 12.79 -10.78
CA MET A 27 7.93 14.06 -10.23
C MET A 27 7.27 13.85 -8.86
N ARG A 28 7.25 14.90 -8.03
CA ARG A 28 6.47 14.88 -6.79
C ARG A 28 5.01 14.54 -7.09
N ALA A 29 4.51 13.53 -6.39
CA ALA A 29 3.17 12.97 -6.55
C ALA A 29 2.59 12.63 -5.17
N LEU A 30 1.26 12.48 -5.13
CA LEU A 30 0.54 11.95 -4.00
C LEU A 30 0.24 10.47 -4.26
N PHE A 31 0.77 9.59 -3.42
CA PHE A 31 0.42 8.18 -3.41
C PHE A 31 -0.67 7.94 -2.38
N VAL A 32 -1.84 7.49 -2.84
CA VAL A 32 -2.94 7.03 -1.98
C VAL A 32 -2.93 5.52 -2.01
N ILE A 33 -2.58 4.91 -0.88
CA ILE A 33 -2.44 3.46 -0.74
C ILE A 33 -3.65 2.95 0.04
N VAL A 34 -4.43 2.07 -0.58
CA VAL A 34 -5.57 1.39 0.03
C VAL A 34 -5.20 -0.08 0.17
N SER A 35 -5.02 -0.54 1.41
CA SER A 35 -4.59 -1.91 1.71
C SER A 35 -5.02 -2.29 3.13
N ASP A 36 -5.15 -3.58 3.37
CA ASP A 36 -5.23 -4.21 4.69
C ASP A 36 -3.89 -4.19 5.47
N PHE A 37 -2.79 -3.77 4.84
CA PHE A 37 -1.46 -3.61 5.45
C PHE A 37 -0.99 -4.81 6.29
N LEU A 38 -1.22 -6.03 5.81
CA LEU A 38 -0.87 -7.27 6.52
C LEU A 38 0.64 -7.61 6.50
N ASP A 39 1.45 -6.89 5.71
CA ASP A 39 2.90 -7.00 5.71
C ASP A 39 3.53 -6.50 7.02
N GLU A 40 4.77 -6.94 7.30
CA GLU A 40 5.53 -6.48 8.47
C GLU A 40 5.60 -4.93 8.54
N PRO A 41 5.18 -4.30 9.66
CA PRO A 41 5.13 -2.84 9.77
C PRO A 41 6.47 -2.16 9.49
N SER A 42 7.57 -2.81 9.88
CA SER A 42 8.93 -2.30 9.63
C SER A 42 9.29 -2.27 8.14
N ALA A 43 8.76 -3.20 7.33
CA ALA A 43 8.96 -3.23 5.89
C ALA A 43 8.13 -2.14 5.21
N ILE A 44 6.86 -1.98 5.62
CA ILE A 44 5.97 -0.91 5.13
C ILE A 44 6.60 0.46 5.37
N MET A 45 7.09 0.70 6.59
CA MET A 45 7.75 1.97 6.94
C MET A 45 8.99 2.26 6.11
N LYS A 46 9.80 1.25 5.78
CA LYS A 46 10.97 1.40 4.90
C LYS A 46 10.56 1.77 3.48
N ALA A 47 9.53 1.13 2.94
CA ALA A 47 9.02 1.45 1.61
C ALA A 47 8.46 2.88 1.55
N ILE A 48 7.67 3.29 2.54
CA ILE A 48 7.15 4.67 2.65
C ILE A 48 8.29 5.68 2.78
N HIS A 49 9.32 5.36 3.56
CA HIS A 49 10.49 6.22 3.68
C HIS A 49 11.15 6.46 2.32
N HIS A 50 11.32 5.41 1.52
CA HIS A 50 11.83 5.53 0.16
C HIS A 50 10.96 6.45 -0.72
N CYS A 51 9.62 6.31 -0.67
CA CYS A 51 8.72 7.22 -1.39
C CYS A 51 8.92 8.69 -0.95
N ARG A 52 9.08 8.93 0.36
CA ARG A 52 9.25 10.28 0.92
C ARG A 52 10.62 10.89 0.59
N ASP A 53 11.68 10.08 0.53
CA ASP A 53 13.00 10.53 0.12
C ASP A 53 13.00 11.06 -1.32
N ARG A 54 12.18 10.43 -2.18
CA ARG A 54 11.88 10.88 -3.56
C ARG A 54 10.88 12.04 -3.64
N LYS A 55 10.51 12.64 -2.50
CA LYS A 55 9.61 13.79 -2.35
C LYS A 55 8.14 13.49 -2.63
N HIS A 56 7.72 12.24 -2.65
CA HIS A 56 6.30 11.89 -2.73
C HIS A 56 5.60 12.10 -1.38
N GLU A 57 4.33 12.49 -1.44
CA GLU A 57 3.43 12.46 -0.29
C GLU A 57 2.69 11.13 -0.28
N VAL A 58 2.45 10.59 0.91
CA VAL A 58 1.84 9.26 1.06
C VAL A 58 0.67 9.37 2.03
N VAL A 59 -0.50 8.90 1.58
CA VAL A 59 -1.71 8.73 2.39
C VAL A 59 -2.01 7.24 2.46
N LEU A 60 -2.13 6.72 3.68
CA LEU A 60 -2.47 5.33 3.94
C LEU A 60 -3.94 5.23 4.36
N LEU A 61 -4.68 4.36 3.69
CA LEU A 61 -6.06 4.02 4.01
C LEU A 61 -6.10 2.54 4.38
N HIS A 62 -6.08 2.27 5.68
CA HIS A 62 -6.09 0.91 6.21
C HIS A 62 -7.51 0.35 6.15
N LEU A 63 -7.69 -0.72 5.37
CA LEU A 63 -8.93 -1.47 5.31
C LEU A 63 -9.01 -2.43 6.49
N PHE A 64 -10.11 -2.39 7.23
CA PHE A 64 -10.41 -3.33 8.31
C PHE A 64 -11.72 -4.06 7.98
N ASP A 65 -11.76 -5.37 8.22
CA ASP A 65 -13.03 -6.09 8.35
C ASP A 65 -13.69 -5.75 9.71
N ILE A 66 -15.02 -5.68 9.75
CA ILE A 66 -15.77 -5.50 11.00
C ILE A 66 -15.43 -6.60 11.99
N GLN A 67 -15.25 -7.83 11.52
CA GLN A 67 -14.87 -8.96 12.37
C GLN A 67 -13.49 -8.78 13.01
N GLU A 68 -12.54 -8.16 12.29
CA GLU A 68 -11.22 -7.82 12.84
C GLU A 68 -11.33 -6.70 13.87
N LEU A 69 -12.15 -5.69 13.59
CA LEU A 69 -12.35 -4.54 14.48
C LEU A 69 -13.06 -4.94 15.78
N GLU A 70 -14.01 -5.86 15.70
CA GLU A 70 -14.79 -6.37 16.83
C GLU A 70 -14.19 -7.64 17.46
N PHE A 71 -13.09 -8.18 16.91
CA PHE A 71 -12.43 -9.41 17.35
C PHE A 71 -13.38 -10.61 17.48
N ILE A 72 -14.31 -10.76 16.54
CA ILE A 72 -15.27 -11.87 16.49
C ILE A 72 -14.69 -12.98 15.63
N PHE A 73 -13.97 -13.92 16.26
CA PHE A 73 -13.46 -15.13 15.61
C PHE A 73 -14.34 -16.31 16.02
N THR A 74 -15.23 -16.75 15.14
CA THR A 74 -16.12 -17.92 15.35
C THR A 74 -15.53 -19.17 14.70
#